data_AF-A0A2S2QW19-F1
#
_entry.id   AF-A0A2S2QW19-F1
#
_cell.length_a   1.000
_cell.length_b   1.000
_cell.length_c   1.000
_cell.angle_alpha   90.00
_cell.angle_beta   90.00
_cell.angle_gamma   90.00
#
_symmetry.space_group_name_H-M   'P 1'
#
loop_
_entity.id
_entity.type
_entity.pdbx_description
1 polymer ?
#
loop_
_entity_poly.entity_id
_entity_poly.type
_entity_poly.pdbx_seq_one_letter_code
_entity_poly.pdbx_strand_id
1 'polypeptide(L)'
;MRGKSELEEDEQGKLFVGGLSWETQQESLQRYFNRYGEVIDCVVMKNSESGRSRGFGFVTFADPNNVNVVLQNGPHVLDGRTIDPKPCNPRTLQKPKRSSSYPKVFLGGLPSNVTETDLRTFFSRYGKVMEVVIMYDQEKKKSRGNILITLE
;
A
#
# COMPACT_ATOMS: atom_id res chain seq x y z
N MET A 1 -5.59 -17.73 -23.52
CA MET A 1 -5.80 -16.33 -23.13
C MET A 1 -7.03 -16.30 -22.24
N ARG A 2 -6.90 -15.93 -20.96
CA ARG A 2 -8.06 -15.74 -20.06
C ARG A 2 -8.65 -14.35 -20.32
N GLY A 3 -9.97 -14.24 -20.35
CA GLY A 3 -10.69 -13.02 -20.70
C GLY A 3 -10.54 -11.93 -19.63
N LYS A 4 -10.72 -10.67 -20.03
CA LYS A 4 -10.70 -9.51 -19.12
C LYS A 4 -11.81 -9.57 -18.06
N SER A 5 -12.96 -10.16 -18.40
CA SER A 5 -14.09 -10.37 -17.48
C SER A 5 -13.80 -11.43 -16.41
N GLU A 6 -13.13 -12.53 -16.76
CA GLU A 6 -12.73 -13.58 -15.79
C GLU A 6 -11.72 -13.05 -14.75
N LEU A 7 -10.82 -12.14 -15.16
CA LEU A 7 -9.87 -11.51 -14.23
C LEU A 7 -10.56 -10.54 -13.26
N GLU A 8 -11.64 -9.88 -13.69
CA GLU A 8 -12.42 -8.96 -12.85
C GLU A 8 -13.36 -9.70 -11.87
N GLU A 9 -13.83 -10.90 -12.22
CA GLU A 9 -14.58 -11.80 -11.31
C GLU A 9 -13.67 -12.43 -10.25
N ASP A 10 -12.47 -12.92 -10.64
CA ASP A 10 -11.46 -13.46 -9.72
C ASP A 10 -11.03 -12.44 -8.64
N GLU A 11 -11.10 -11.13 -8.94
CA GLU A 11 -10.70 -10.07 -8.03
C GLU A 11 -11.82 -9.61 -7.08
N GLN A 12 -13.11 -9.86 -7.39
CA GLN A 12 -14.24 -9.51 -6.50
C GLN A 12 -14.28 -10.38 -5.23
N GLY A 13 -13.90 -11.65 -5.34
CA GLY A 13 -13.78 -12.55 -4.19
C GLY A 13 -12.46 -12.44 -3.44
N LYS A 14 -11.60 -11.49 -3.83
CA LYS A 14 -10.25 -11.37 -3.29
C LYS A 14 -10.12 -10.29 -2.23
N LEU A 15 -9.46 -10.68 -1.15
CA LEU A 15 -9.20 -9.87 0.03
C LEU A 15 -7.68 -9.68 0.18
N PHE A 16 -7.25 -8.43 0.33
CA PHE A 16 -5.94 -8.10 0.87
C PHE A 16 -6.01 -8.20 2.40
N VAL A 17 -5.04 -8.84 3.03
CA VAL A 17 -4.98 -8.97 4.49
C VAL A 17 -3.68 -8.36 4.99
N GLY A 18 -3.77 -7.17 5.58
CA GLY A 18 -2.62 -6.49 6.19
C GLY A 18 -2.46 -6.84 7.67
N GLY A 19 -1.27 -6.54 8.22
CA GLY A 19 -1.02 -6.65 9.66
C GLY A 19 -0.81 -8.07 10.16
N LEU A 20 -0.47 -9.02 9.28
CA LEU A 20 -0.17 -10.40 9.69
C LEU A 20 1.04 -10.44 10.63
N SER A 21 1.04 -11.41 11.55
CA SER A 21 2.26 -11.75 12.28
C SER A 21 3.35 -12.22 11.31
N TRP A 22 4.61 -12.02 11.68
CA TRP A 22 5.71 -12.59 10.89
C TRP A 22 5.73 -14.11 10.90
N GLU A 23 5.06 -14.71 11.89
CA GLU A 23 4.90 -16.15 12.07
C GLU A 23 3.66 -16.71 11.37
N THR A 24 2.74 -15.84 10.92
CA THR A 24 1.53 -16.28 10.20
C THR A 24 1.91 -17.00 8.93
N GLN A 25 1.37 -18.21 8.77
CA GLN A 25 1.56 -19.05 7.59
C GLN A 25 0.29 -19.14 6.77
N GLN A 26 0.42 -19.66 5.54
CA GLN A 26 -0.71 -19.87 4.64
C GLN A 26 -1.81 -20.71 5.29
N GLU A 27 -1.45 -21.77 6.02
CA GLU A 27 -2.41 -22.65 6.69
C GLU A 27 -3.21 -21.93 7.80
N SER A 28 -2.54 -21.15 8.66
CA SER A 28 -3.24 -20.40 9.72
C SER A 28 -4.14 -19.31 9.14
N LEU A 29 -3.69 -18.64 8.08
CA LEU A 29 -4.48 -17.67 7.31
C LEU A 29 -5.72 -18.33 6.70
N GLN A 30 -5.55 -19.45 5.99
CA GLN A 30 -6.66 -20.18 5.35
C GLN A 30 -7.68 -20.65 6.37
N ARG A 31 -7.21 -21.30 7.46
CA ARG A 31 -8.08 -21.77 8.54
C ARG A 31 -8.88 -20.63 9.17
N TYR A 32 -8.25 -19.48 9.38
CA TYR A 32 -8.92 -18.31 9.95
C TYR A 32 -10.09 -17.83 9.07
N PHE A 33 -9.83 -17.67 7.78
CA PHE A 33 -10.81 -17.11 6.83
C PHE A 33 -11.86 -18.12 6.37
N ASN A 34 -11.58 -19.43 6.40
CA ASN A 34 -12.56 -20.48 6.10
C ASN A 34 -13.82 -20.45 6.99
N ARG A 35 -13.78 -19.75 8.12
CA ARG A 35 -14.95 -19.55 9.00
C ARG A 35 -15.99 -18.59 8.41
N TYR A 36 -15.62 -17.79 7.42
CA TYR A 36 -16.51 -16.84 6.75
C TYR A 36 -17.00 -17.37 5.39
N GLY A 37 -16.40 -18.43 4.87
CA GLY A 37 -16.74 -19.04 3.59
C GLY A 37 -15.58 -19.85 3.00
N GLU A 38 -15.84 -20.62 1.95
CA GLU A 38 -14.82 -21.45 1.31
C GLU A 38 -13.70 -20.60 0.68
N VAL A 39 -12.47 -20.79 1.15
CA VAL A 39 -11.27 -20.16 0.59
C VAL A 39 -10.68 -21.07 -0.50
N ILE A 40 -10.71 -20.59 -1.74
CA ILE A 40 -10.20 -21.30 -2.92
C ILE A 40 -8.71 -21.04 -3.18
N ASP A 41 -8.20 -19.90 -2.71
CA ASP A 41 -6.78 -19.56 -2.79
C ASP A 41 -6.38 -18.66 -1.62
N CYS A 42 -5.14 -18.82 -1.13
CA CYS A 42 -4.56 -17.88 -0.18
C CYS A 42 -3.04 -17.91 -0.22
N VAL A 43 -2.41 -16.78 0.06
CA VAL A 43 -0.96 -16.64 0.03
C VAL A 43 -0.48 -15.66 1.08
N VAL A 44 0.59 -16.00 1.80
CA VAL A 44 1.34 -15.06 2.64
C VAL A 44 2.53 -14.57 1.84
N MET A 45 2.62 -13.25 1.67
CA MET A 45 3.70 -12.66 0.88
C MET A 45 4.99 -12.67 1.67
N LYS A 46 6.02 -13.31 1.10
CA LYS A 46 7.35 -13.45 1.70
C LYS A 46 8.39 -12.71 0.85
N ASN A 47 9.47 -12.25 1.48
CA ASN A 47 10.64 -11.76 0.76
C ASN A 47 11.34 -12.96 0.09
N SER A 48 11.67 -12.84 -1.20
CA SER A 48 12.20 -13.95 -2.01
C SER A 48 13.62 -14.38 -1.62
N GLU A 49 14.40 -13.47 -1.04
CA GLU A 49 15.80 -13.74 -0.65
C GLU A 49 15.87 -14.35 0.76
N SER A 50 15.09 -13.83 1.69
CA SER A 50 15.15 -14.22 3.12
C SER A 50 14.06 -15.19 3.55
N GLY A 51 13.01 -15.40 2.73
CA GLY A 51 11.85 -16.21 3.08
C GLY A 51 10.96 -15.62 4.19
N ARG A 52 11.31 -14.45 4.73
CA ARG A 52 10.58 -13.81 5.83
C ARG A 52 9.24 -13.23 5.35
N SER A 53 8.21 -13.38 6.18
CA SER A 53 6.90 -12.76 5.94
C SER A 53 7.03 -11.24 5.81
N ARG A 54 6.29 -10.68 4.85
CA ARG A 54 6.17 -9.23 4.64
C ARG A 54 5.04 -8.62 5.48
N GLY A 55 4.36 -9.42 6.31
CA GLY A 55 3.28 -8.96 7.18
C GLY A 55 1.95 -8.73 6.46
N PHE A 56 1.78 -9.31 5.27
CA PHE A 56 0.51 -9.27 4.53
C PHE A 56 0.33 -10.50 3.64
N GLY A 57 -0.92 -10.73 3.24
CA GLY A 57 -1.30 -11.82 2.37
C GLY A 57 -2.54 -11.51 1.55
N PHE A 58 -2.97 -12.50 0.77
CA PHE A 58 -4.22 -12.46 0.03
C PHE A 58 -5.03 -13.71 0.32
N VAL A 59 -6.35 -13.57 0.26
CA VAL A 59 -7.33 -14.64 0.39
C VAL A 59 -8.36 -14.46 -0.71
N THR A 60 -8.71 -15.52 -1.42
CA THR A 60 -9.75 -15.53 -2.44
C THR A 60 -10.82 -16.51 -2.01
N PHE A 61 -12.07 -16.03 -1.92
CA PHE A 61 -13.23 -16.86 -1.61
C PHE A 61 -13.87 -17.43 -2.88
N ALA A 62 -14.51 -18.60 -2.76
CA ALA A 62 -15.35 -19.16 -3.81
C ALA A 62 -16.55 -18.24 -4.13
N ASP A 63 -17.20 -17.70 -3.09
CA ASP A 63 -18.29 -16.72 -3.22
C ASP A 63 -17.76 -15.31 -2.88
N PRO A 64 -17.79 -14.36 -3.83
CA PRO A 64 -17.39 -12.98 -3.60
C PRO A 64 -18.11 -12.27 -2.46
N ASN A 65 -19.34 -12.67 -2.14
CA ASN A 65 -20.11 -12.05 -1.04
C ASN A 65 -19.43 -12.23 0.32
N ASN A 66 -18.59 -13.27 0.48
CA ASN A 66 -17.88 -13.54 1.73
C ASN A 66 -16.86 -12.44 2.08
N VAL A 67 -16.41 -11.65 1.09
CA VAL A 67 -15.60 -10.44 1.34
C VAL A 67 -16.38 -9.47 2.23
N ASN A 68 -17.65 -9.20 1.92
CA ASN A 68 -18.48 -8.31 2.74
C ASN A 68 -18.76 -8.88 4.13
N VAL A 69 -18.97 -10.20 4.22
CA VAL A 69 -19.16 -10.88 5.51
C VAL A 69 -17.94 -10.66 6.41
N VAL A 70 -16.72 -10.85 5.89
CA VAL A 70 -15.50 -10.58 6.64
C VAL A 70 -15.48 -9.13 7.14
N LEU A 71 -15.67 -8.16 6.25
CA LEU A 71 -15.56 -6.73 6.59
C LEU A 71 -16.55 -6.27 7.66
N GLN A 72 -17.73 -6.91 7.73
CA GLN A 72 -18.75 -6.61 8.75
C GLN A 72 -18.47 -7.29 10.10
N ASN A 73 -17.62 -8.32 10.13
CA ASN A 73 -17.33 -9.12 11.32
C ASN A 73 -15.94 -8.80 11.95
N GLY A 74 -15.42 -7.60 11.69
CA GLY A 74 -14.25 -7.08 12.39
C GLY A 74 -14.57 -6.64 13.83
N PRO A 75 -13.55 -6.40 14.68
CA PRO A 75 -12.11 -6.49 14.40
C PRO A 75 -11.60 -7.92 14.32
N HIS A 76 -10.57 -8.14 13.49
CA HIS A 76 -9.98 -9.46 13.29
C HIS A 76 -8.65 -9.59 14.02
N VAL A 77 -8.44 -10.73 14.68
CA VAL A 77 -7.19 -11.07 15.37
C VAL A 77 -6.73 -12.45 14.94
N LEU A 78 -5.51 -12.55 14.43
CA LEU A 78 -4.86 -13.79 14.00
C LEU A 78 -3.44 -13.83 14.56
N ASP A 79 -3.05 -14.97 15.12
CA ASP A 79 -1.71 -15.21 15.68
C ASP A 79 -1.29 -14.10 16.67
N GLY A 80 -2.23 -13.66 17.53
CA GLY A 80 -2.03 -12.62 18.53
C GLY A 80 -1.94 -11.20 17.99
N ARG A 81 -2.16 -10.98 16.69
CA ARG A 81 -2.06 -9.65 16.05
C ARG A 81 -3.39 -9.24 15.41
N THR A 82 -3.76 -7.97 15.57
CA THR A 82 -4.89 -7.40 14.84
C THR A 82 -4.55 -7.30 13.36
N ILE A 83 -5.36 -7.93 12.52
CA ILE A 83 -5.23 -7.91 11.06
C ILE A 83 -6.25 -6.94 10.46
N ASP A 84 -5.95 -6.44 9.27
CA ASP A 84 -6.74 -5.41 8.57
C ASP A 84 -7.11 -5.91 7.16
N PRO A 85 -8.20 -6.68 7.03
CA PRO A 85 -8.65 -7.18 5.74
C PRO A 85 -9.38 -6.10 4.94
N LYS A 86 -9.12 -6.03 3.63
CA LYS A 86 -9.69 -5.04 2.70
C LYS A 86 -10.01 -5.68 1.36
N PRO A 87 -11.05 -5.23 0.63
CA PRO A 87 -11.25 -5.63 -0.76
C PRO A 87 -9.97 -5.42 -1.57
N CYS A 88 -9.60 -6.40 -2.40
CA CYS A 88 -8.45 -6.26 -3.28
C CYS A 88 -8.85 -5.38 -4.47
N ASN A 89 -8.21 -4.23 -4.63
CA ASN A 89 -8.37 -3.45 -5.86
C ASN A 89 -7.66 -4.17 -7.02
N PRO A 90 -8.31 -4.25 -8.21
CA PRO A 90 -7.69 -4.76 -9.41
C PRO A 90 -6.32 -4.15 -9.68
N ARG A 91 -5.34 -4.99 -10.04
CA ARG A 91 -4.01 -4.51 -10.42
C ARG A 91 -4.05 -3.56 -11.63
N THR A 92 -5.07 -3.66 -12.48
CA THR A 92 -5.34 -2.74 -13.60
C THR A 92 -5.86 -1.36 -13.16
N LEU A 93 -6.37 -1.23 -11.92
CA LEU A 93 -6.85 0.03 -11.33
C LEU A 93 -5.86 0.65 -10.34
N GLN A 94 -4.73 -0.01 -10.05
CA GLN A 94 -3.59 0.66 -9.43
C GLN A 94 -2.91 1.58 -10.47
N LYS A 95 -3.61 2.63 -10.91
CA LYS A 95 -2.91 3.89 -11.14
C LYS A 95 -2.13 4.13 -9.85
N PRO A 96 -0.82 4.43 -9.88
CA PRO A 96 -0.11 4.82 -8.68
C PRO A 96 -1.00 5.87 -8.03
N LYS A 97 -1.42 5.64 -6.77
CA LYS A 97 -2.16 6.64 -6.02
C LYS A 97 -1.25 7.86 -6.00
N ARG A 98 -1.42 8.78 -6.95
CA ARG A 98 -0.85 10.10 -6.88
C ARG A 98 -1.59 10.69 -5.69
N SER A 99 -0.94 10.60 -4.54
CA SER A 99 -1.46 11.14 -3.28
C SER A 99 -1.69 12.66 -3.37
N SER A 100 -1.26 13.30 -4.46
CA SER A 100 -1.61 14.66 -4.85
C SER A 100 -2.26 14.64 -6.25
N SER A 101 -3.32 15.44 -6.45
CA SER A 101 -3.89 15.72 -7.78
C SER A 101 -2.88 16.37 -8.74
N TYR A 102 -1.75 16.80 -8.20
CA TYR A 102 -0.78 17.69 -8.79
C TYR A 102 0.58 17.00 -8.99
N PRO A 103 1.31 17.30 -10.07
CA PRO A 103 2.63 16.74 -10.35
C PRO A 103 3.63 17.03 -9.23
N LYS A 104 4.45 16.02 -8.89
CA LYS A 104 5.54 16.12 -7.92
C LYS A 104 6.89 16.07 -8.63
N VAL A 105 7.77 17.00 -8.29
CA VAL A 105 9.13 17.16 -8.81
C VAL A 105 10.11 16.84 -7.69
N PHE A 106 11.03 15.91 -7.93
CA PHE A 106 12.13 15.62 -7.02
C PHE A 106 13.38 16.40 -7.43
N LEU A 107 14.00 17.07 -6.47
CA LEU A 107 15.21 17.86 -6.64
C LEU A 107 16.28 17.30 -5.71
N GLY A 108 17.37 16.79 -6.29
CA GLY A 108 18.53 16.28 -5.55
C GLY A 108 19.74 17.21 -5.66
N GLY A 109 20.68 17.07 -4.72
CA GLY A 109 21.95 17.80 -4.76
C GLY A 109 21.87 19.29 -4.40
N LEU A 110 20.78 19.73 -3.78
CA LEU A 110 20.64 21.12 -3.37
C LEU A 110 21.52 21.44 -2.15
N PRO A 111 22.09 22.66 -2.09
CA PRO A 111 22.80 23.13 -0.91
C PRO A 111 21.96 23.04 0.37
N SER A 112 22.60 22.77 1.51
CA SER A 112 21.86 22.53 2.77
C SER A 112 21.23 23.78 3.40
N ASN A 113 21.55 24.95 2.87
CA ASN A 113 20.99 26.23 3.28
C ASN A 113 19.77 26.63 2.42
N VAL A 114 19.37 25.83 1.43
CA VAL A 114 18.15 26.08 0.66
C VAL A 114 16.93 25.95 1.56
N THR A 115 16.14 27.01 1.63
CA THR A 115 14.93 27.09 2.44
C THR A 115 13.68 26.87 1.60
N GLU A 116 12.55 26.59 2.27
CA GLU A 116 11.24 26.53 1.60
C GLU A 116 10.90 27.83 0.86
N THR A 117 11.25 28.98 1.45
CA THR A 117 11.00 30.31 0.84
C THR A 117 11.74 30.47 -0.49
N ASP A 118 13.00 30.03 -0.55
CA ASP A 118 13.80 30.08 -1.78
C ASP A 118 13.14 29.24 -2.90
N LEU A 119 12.66 28.05 -2.54
CA LEU A 119 11.99 27.14 -3.46
C LEU A 119 10.65 27.68 -3.94
N ARG A 120 9.82 28.23 -3.04
CA ARG A 120 8.55 28.85 -3.41
C ARG A 120 8.76 30.02 -4.35
N THR A 121 9.74 30.87 -4.04
CA THR A 121 10.09 32.02 -4.87
C THR A 121 10.55 31.57 -6.25
N PHE A 122 11.49 30.63 -6.32
CA PHE A 122 12.04 30.15 -7.59
C PHE A 122 11.01 29.40 -8.45
N PHE A 123 10.23 28.50 -7.85
CA PHE A 123 9.29 27.64 -8.58
C PHE A 123 7.95 28.30 -8.90
N SER A 124 7.63 29.45 -8.28
CA SER A 124 6.42 30.24 -8.60
C SER A 124 6.27 30.56 -10.08
N ARG A 125 7.39 30.67 -10.82
CA ARG A 125 7.39 30.94 -12.27
C ARG A 125 6.93 29.76 -13.13
N TYR A 126 6.93 28.54 -12.59
CA TYR A 126 6.55 27.32 -13.30
C TYR A 126 5.15 26.84 -12.91
N GLY A 127 4.57 27.41 -11.86
CA GLY A 127 3.25 27.04 -11.34
C GLY A 127 3.11 27.40 -9.87
N LYS A 128 1.89 27.30 -9.35
CA LYS A 128 1.64 27.51 -7.92
C LYS A 128 2.26 26.35 -7.13
N VAL A 129 3.15 26.68 -6.19
CA VAL A 129 3.76 25.68 -5.32
C VAL A 129 2.77 25.27 -4.23
N MET A 130 2.25 24.05 -4.34
CA MET A 130 1.27 23.48 -3.42
C MET A 130 1.93 22.92 -2.15
N GLU A 131 3.03 22.20 -2.30
CA GLU A 131 3.70 21.50 -1.20
C GLU A 131 5.21 21.50 -1.41
N VAL A 132 5.97 21.66 -0.32
CA VAL A 132 7.43 21.53 -0.31
C VAL A 132 7.80 20.58 0.83
N VAL A 133 8.52 19.51 0.52
CA VAL A 133 9.02 18.54 1.51
C VAL A 133 10.54 18.51 1.43
N ILE A 134 11.21 19.06 2.44
CA ILE A 134 12.67 19.02 2.56
C ILE A 134 13.06 17.77 3.34
N MET A 135 13.87 16.90 2.75
CA MET A 135 14.31 15.66 3.40
C MET A 135 15.52 15.92 4.28
N TYR A 136 15.33 15.79 5.60
CA TYR A 136 16.39 15.93 6.60
C TYR A 136 16.99 14.58 6.97
N ASP A 137 18.31 14.58 7.20
CA ASP A 137 18.99 13.48 7.85
C ASP A 137 18.58 13.45 9.34
N GLN A 138 18.01 12.33 9.79
CA GLN A 138 17.46 12.18 11.14
C GLN A 138 18.53 12.24 12.24
N GLU A 139 19.79 11.96 11.93
CA GLU A 139 20.89 12.00 12.90
C GLU A 139 21.51 13.40 13.00
N LYS A 140 21.63 14.11 11.86
CA LYS A 140 22.37 15.38 11.79
C LYS A 140 21.50 16.63 11.70
N LYS A 141 20.16 16.48 11.64
CA LYS A 141 19.18 17.57 11.37
C LYS A 141 19.57 18.48 10.19
N LYS A 142 20.33 17.94 9.23
CA LYS A 142 20.81 18.66 8.04
C LYS A 142 20.08 18.12 6.82
N SER A 143 19.63 18.98 5.93
CA SER A 143 18.98 18.54 4.69
C SER A 143 19.96 17.75 3.83
N ARG A 144 19.54 16.61 3.28
CA ARG A 144 20.35 15.78 2.37
C ARG A 144 20.46 16.36 0.95
N GLY A 145 20.05 17.62 0.76
CA GLY A 145 19.90 18.25 -0.57
C GLY A 145 18.79 17.63 -1.42
N ASN A 146 17.94 16.82 -0.81
CA ASN A 146 16.82 16.14 -1.46
C ASN A 146 15.51 16.82 -1.05
N ILE A 147 14.75 17.24 -2.03
CA ILE A 147 13.52 18.01 -1.85
C ILE A 147 12.47 17.49 -2.82
N LEU A 148 11.22 17.41 -2.37
CA LEU A 148 10.07 17.12 -3.22
C LEU A 148 9.18 18.37 -3.28
N ILE A 149 8.79 18.80 -4.48
CA ILE A 149 7.91 19.93 -4.71
C ILE A 149 6.66 19.47 -5.45
N THR A 150 5.48 19.86 -4.99
CA THR A 150 4.22 19.65 -5.70
C THR A 150 3.78 20.97 -6.35
N LEU A 151 3.52 20.97 -7.66
CA LEU A 151 3.10 22.15 -8.44
C LEU A 151 1.70 21.95 -9.00
N GLU A 152 0.89 23.01 -9.03
CA GLU A 152 -0.41 23.02 -9.75
C GLU A 152 -0.27 22.71 -11.24
#